data_AF-A0A0F8D488-F1
#
_entry.id   AF-A0A0F8D488-F1
#
_cell.length_a   1.000
_cell.length_b   1.000
_cell.length_c   1.000
_cell.angle_alpha   90.00
_cell.angle_beta   90.00
_cell.angle_gamma   90.00
#
_symmetry.space_group_name_H-M   'P 1'
#
loop_
_entity.id
_entity.type
_entity.pdbx_description
1 polymer ?
#
loop_
_entity_poly.entity_id
_entity_poly.type
_entity_poly.pdbx_seq_one_letter_code
_entity_poly.pdbx_strand_id
1 'polypeptide(L)' 'MAAAFAELDVATDADAAEVKRAYRERVKETHPDQGGDEEAFRRVREAYATARNHVDEGDRGVRERASR' A
#
# COMPACT_ATOMS: atom_id res chain seq x y z
N MET A 1 -8.05 -6.57 3.15
CA MET A 1 -7.93 -5.36 2.30
C MET A 1 -7.84 -4.12 3.18
N ALA A 2 -8.91 -3.68 3.87
CA ALA A 2 -8.89 -2.45 4.68
C ALA A 2 -7.74 -2.35 5.71
N ALA A 3 -7.39 -3.44 6.39
CA ALA A 3 -6.25 -3.46 7.32
C ALA A 3 -4.90 -3.15 6.64
N ALA A 4 -4.71 -3.54 5.38
CA ALA A 4 -3.50 -3.25 4.62
C ALA A 4 -3.40 -1.77 4.24
N PHE A 5 -4.51 -1.14 3.87
CA PHE A 5 -4.56 0.30 3.62
C PHE A 5 -4.35 1.09 4.92
N ALA A 6 -4.92 0.63 6.04
CA ALA A 6 -4.72 1.23 7.35
C ALA A 6 -3.27 1.14 7.85
N GLU A 7 -2.57 0.01 7.64
CA GLU A 7 -1.15 -0.13 8.00
C GLU A 7 -0.26 0.86 7.22
N LEU A 8 -0.66 1.18 5.98
CA LEU A 8 0.00 2.18 5.15
C LEU A 8 -0.52 3.61 5.39
N ASP A 9 -1.52 3.79 6.26
CA ASP A 9 -2.16 5.07 6.54
C ASP A 9 -2.70 5.77 5.27
N VAL A 10 -3.40 4.98 4.45
CA VAL A 10 -4.07 5.44 3.22
C VAL A 10 -5.53 4.99 3.20
N ALA A 11 -6.35 5.69 2.42
CA ALA A 11 -7.73 5.31 2.20
C ALA A 11 -7.84 4.05 1.33
N THR A 12 -8.93 3.30 1.46
CA THR A 12 -9.13 2.05 0.69
C THR A 12 -9.41 2.27 -0.80
N ASP A 13 -9.74 3.49 -1.19
CA ASP A 13 -9.91 3.96 -2.56
C ASP A 13 -8.66 4.67 -3.12
N ALA A 14 -7.57 4.73 -2.33
CA ALA A 14 -6.31 5.33 -2.76
C ALA A 14 -5.76 4.63 -4.02
N ASP A 15 -5.15 5.42 -4.90
CA ASP A 15 -4.57 4.90 -6.14
C ASP A 15 -3.21 4.20 -5.93
N ALA A 16 -2.70 3.53 -6.96
CA ALA A 16 -1.43 2.82 -6.89
C ALA A 16 -0.24 3.75 -6.59
N ALA A 17 -0.30 5.02 -7.01
CA ALA A 17 0.75 5.99 -6.75
C ALA A 17 0.74 6.43 -5.28
N GLU A 18 -0.43 6.63 -4.70
CA GLU A 18 -0.63 6.94 -3.28
C GLU A 18 -0.16 5.80 -2.38
N VAL A 19 -0.57 4.56 -2.68
CA VAL A 19 -0.13 3.35 -1.96
C VAL A 19 1.41 3.24 -2.00
N LYS A 20 2.04 3.50 -3.15
CA LYS A 20 3.50 3.46 -3.31
C LYS A 20 4.23 4.61 -2.60
N ARG A 21 3.61 5.79 -2.49
CA ARG A 21 4.15 6.92 -1.73
C ARG A 21 4.12 6.61 -0.24
N ALA A 22 2.97 6.18 0.26
CA ALA A 22 2.76 5.86 1.67
C ALA A 22 3.69 4.73 2.16
N TYR A 23 3.84 3.68 1.36
CA TYR A 23 4.81 2.61 1.62
C TYR A 23 6.24 3.14 1.78
N ARG A 24 6.68 4.08 0.96
CA ARG A 24 8.04 4.65 1.05
C ARG A 24 8.25 5.46 2.32
N GLU A 25 7.24 6.18 2.78
CA GLU A 25 7.33 6.92 4.05
C GLU A 25 7.33 5.97 5.25
N ARG A 26 6.39 5.02 5.30
CA ARG A 26 6.35 3.99 6.35
C ARG A 26 7.64 3.17 6.43
N VAL A 27 8.24 2.83 5.29
CA VAL A 27 9.53 2.11 5.27
C VAL A 27 10.63 2.92 5.91
N LYS A 28 10.74 4.22 5.65
CA LYS A 28 11.77 5.06 6.28
C LYS A 28 11.59 5.08 7.80
N GLU A 29 10.35 5.19 8.27
CA GLU A 29 10.02 5.24 9.69
C GLU A 29 10.26 3.91 10.41
N THR A 30 9.99 2.79 9.74
CA THR A 30 10.08 1.44 10.33
C THR A 30 11.42 0.75 10.08
N HIS A 31 12.33 1.34 9.29
CA HIS A 31 13.55 0.65 8.88
C HIS A 31 14.47 0.34 10.08
N PRO A 32 14.89 -0.91 10.29
CA PRO A 32 15.76 -1.27 11.41
C PRO A 32 17.10 -0.53 11.40
N ASP A 33 17.69 -0.28 10.23
CA ASP A 33 18.92 0.51 10.10
C ASP A 33 18.79 1.97 10.58
N GLN A 34 17.56 2.50 10.68
CA GLN A 34 17.29 3.85 11.21
C GLN A 34 16.80 3.82 12.67
N GLY A 35 16.93 2.68 13.34
CA GLY A 35 16.42 2.46 14.69
C GLY A 35 14.96 2.02 14.74
N GLY A 36 14.37 1.66 13.60
CA GLY A 36 13.04 1.08 13.51
C GLY A 36 12.99 -0.40 13.90
N ASP A 37 11.84 -1.02 13.67
CA ASP A 37 11.55 -2.39 14.08
C ASP A 37 11.35 -3.31 12.87
N GLU A 38 12.01 -4.47 12.88
CA GLU A 38 11.95 -5.41 11.76
C GLU A 38 10.53 -5.99 11.58
N GLU A 39 9.79 -6.22 12.68
CA GLU A 39 8.41 -6.70 12.57
C GLU A 39 7.49 -5.64 11.97
N ALA A 40 7.65 -4.38 12.36
CA ALA A 40 6.94 -3.25 11.76
C ALA A 40 7.28 -3.10 10.28
N PHE A 41 8.55 -3.21 9.91
CA PHE A 41 8.97 -3.20 8.51
C PHE A 41 8.32 -4.34 7.71
N ARG A 42 8.25 -5.54 8.29
CA ARG A 42 7.58 -6.70 7.66
C ARG A 42 6.09 -6.46 7.45
N ARG A 43 5.38 -5.93 8.46
CA ARG A 43 3.95 -5.59 8.34
C ARG A 43 3.69 -4.59 7.23
N VAL A 44 4.48 -3.52 7.15
CA VAL A 44 4.40 -2.50 6.09
C VAL A 44 4.61 -3.12 4.70
N ARG A 45 5.55 -4.06 4.57
CA ARG A 45 5.81 -4.78 3.31
C ARG A 45 4.63 -5.65 2.87
N GLU A 46 4.05 -6.41 3.81
CA GLU A 46 2.89 -7.28 3.56
C GLU A 46 1.63 -6.46 3.22
N ALA A 47 1.42 -5.36 3.93
CA ALA A 47 0.36 -4.41 3.67
C ALA A 47 0.47 -3.82 2.25
N TYR A 48 1.68 -3.38 1.85
CA TYR A 48 1.93 -2.91 0.49
C TYR A 48 1.67 -3.97 -0.57
N ALA A 49 2.08 -5.22 -0.34
CA ALA A 49 1.81 -6.32 -1.27
C ALA A 49 0.30 -6.56 -1.46
N THR A 50 -0.48 -6.46 -0.39
CA THR A 50 -1.94 -6.63 -0.45
C THR A 50 -2.62 -5.43 -1.11
N ALA A 51 -2.26 -4.21 -0.69
CA ALA A 51 -2.85 -2.98 -1.21
C ALA A 51 -2.56 -2.82 -2.70
N ARG A 52 -1.30 -2.98 -3.16
CA ARG A 52 -0.93 -2.86 -4.58
C ARG A 52 -1.75 -3.80 -5.48
N ASN A 53 -1.94 -5.05 -5.05
CA ASN A 53 -2.69 -6.03 -5.83
C ASN A 53 -4.17 -5.60 -5.97
N HIS A 54 -4.74 -5.03 -4.90
CA HIS A 54 -6.10 -4.52 -4.93
C HIS A 54 -6.27 -3.33 -5.86
N VAL A 55 -5.35 -2.37 -5.83
CA VAL A 55 -5.42 -1.21 -6.74
C VAL A 55 -5.15 -1.62 -8.18
N ASP A 56 -4.24 -2.56 -8.44
CA ASP A 56 -4.00 -3.10 -9.78
C ASP A 56 -5.24 -3.84 -10.33
N GLU A 57 -6.02 -4.50 -9.46
CA GLU A 57 -7.31 -5.10 -9.81
C GLU A 57 -8.43 -4.06 -10.01
N GLY A 58 -8.53 -3.08 -9.13
CA GLY A 58 -9.52 -2.00 -9.21
C GLY A 58 -9.31 -1.14 -10.46
N ASP A 59 -8.07 -0.81 -10.78
CA ASP A 59 -7.73 -0.01 -11.94
C ASP A 59 -8.02 -0.76 -13.24
N ARG A 60 -7.81 -2.09 -13.29
CA ARG A 60 -8.26 -2.91 -14.44
C ARG A 60 -9.78 -2.83 -14.66
N GLY A 61 -10.57 -2.83 -13.60
CA GLY A 61 -12.03 -2.71 -13.66
C GLY A 61 -12.52 -1.33 -14.14
N VAL A 62 -11.79 -0.25 -13.83
CA VAL A 62 -12.11 1.11 -14.30
C VAL A 62 -11.84 1.25 -15.80
N ARG A 63 -10.70 0.73 -16.28
CA ARG A 63 -10.31 0.75 -17.70
C ARG A 63 -11.32 0.03 -18.60
N GLU A 64 -11.89 -1.08 -18.11
CA GLU A 64 -12.90 -1.86 -18.85
C GLU A 64 -14.26 -1.16 -18.93
N ARG A 65 -14.65 -0.44 -17.87
CA ARG A 65 -15.90 0.34 -17.84
C ARG A 65 -15.86 1.59 -18.71
N ALA A 66 -14.70 2.23 -18.84
CA ALA A 66 -14.51 3.40 -19.70
C ALA A 66 -14.57 3.07 -21.21
N SER A 67 -14.57 1.78 -21.57
CA SER A 67 -14.58 1.30 -22.97
C SER A 67 -15.97 0.83 -23.45
N ARG A 68 -17.03 1.00 -22.65
CA ARG A 68 -18.43 0.72 -23.01
C ARG A 68 -19.23 2.00 -23.19
#